data_AF-A0A379W7L7-F1
#
_entry.id   AF-A0A379W7L7-F1
#
_cell.length_a   1.000
_cell.length_b   1.000
_cell.length_c   1.000
_cell.angle_alpha   90.00
_cell.angle_beta   90.00
_cell.angle_gamma   90.00
#
_symmetry.space_group_name_H-M   'P 1'
#
loop_
_entity.id
_entity.type
_entity.pdbx_description
1 polymer ?
#
loop_
_entity_poly.entity_id
_entity_poly.type
_entity_poly.pdbx_seq_one_letter_code
_entity_poly.pdbx_strand_id
1 'polypeptide(L)' 'MQTLHALLRDIPAPDAEAMARAQQHIDGLLKPPGSLGRLETLAVQLAGMPVLTVRRR' A
#
# COMPACT_ATOMS: atom_id res chain seq x y z
N MET A 1 22.65 3.00 -20.01
CA MET A 1 22.86 2.98 -18.55
C MET A 1 21.71 3.72 -17.90
N GLN A 2 20.87 3.05 -17.10
CA GLN A 2 19.88 3.74 -16.28
C GLN A 2 20.63 4.38 -15.10
N THR A 3 20.45 5.68 -14.88
CA THR A 3 21.12 6.39 -13.78
C THR A 3 20.32 6.21 -12.49
N LEU A 4 20.98 6.28 -11.33
CA LEU A 4 20.31 6.23 -10.02
C LEU A 4 19.14 7.23 -9.91
N HIS A 5 19.32 8.44 -10.47
CA HIS A 5 18.29 9.48 -10.50
C HIS A 5 17.05 9.12 -11.34
N ALA A 6 17.20 8.28 -12.38
CA ALA A 6 16.06 7.79 -13.15
C ALA A 6 15.27 6.76 -12.33
N LEU A 7 15.97 5.82 -11.69
CA LEU A 7 15.35 4.79 -10.83
C LEU A 7 14.59 5.39 -9.64
N LEU A 8 15.14 6.41 -8.98
CA LEU A 8 14.47 7.05 -7.85
C LEU A 8 13.17 7.76 -8.25
N ARG A 9 13.08 8.29 -9.48
CA ARG A 9 11.84 8.90 -10.01
C ARG A 9 10.77 7.88 -10.36
N ASP A 10 11.18 6.65 -10.69
CA ASP A 10 10.27 5.59 -11.07
C ASP A 10 9.65 4.88 -9.85
N ILE A 11 10.05 5.23 -8.62
CA ILE A 11 9.42 4.72 -7.40
C ILE A 11 8.03 5.36 -7.28
N PRO A 12 6.95 4.57 -7.46
CA PRO A 12 5.60 5.11 -7.39
C PRO A 12 5.24 5.48 -5.95
N ALA A 13 4.44 6.53 -5.80
CA ALA A 13 3.81 6.84 -4.53
C ALA A 13 2.77 5.76 -4.17
N PRO A 14 2.48 5.54 -2.87
CA PRO A 14 1.40 4.65 -2.45
C PRO A 14 0.04 5.05 -3.02
N ASP A 15 -0.80 4.07 -3.35
CA ASP A 15 -2.17 4.28 -3.81
C ASP A 15 -3.10 4.65 -2.64
N ALA A 16 -3.38 5.95 -2.51
CA ALA A 16 -4.23 6.48 -1.44
C ALA A 16 -5.68 5.97 -1.50
N GLU A 17 -6.22 5.68 -2.68
CA GLU A 17 -7.59 5.16 -2.83
C GLU A 17 -7.66 3.68 -2.42
N ALA A 18 -6.64 2.89 -2.75
CA ALA A 18 -6.52 1.52 -2.27
C ALA A 18 -6.38 1.48 -0.74
N MET A 19 -5.58 2.38 -0.15
CA MET A 19 -5.46 2.51 1.31
C MET A 19 -6.80 2.86 1.96
N ALA A 20 -7.55 3.83 1.40
CA ALA A 20 -8.85 4.24 1.94
C ALA A 20 -9.88 3.10 1.89
N ARG A 21 -9.93 2.35 0.78
CA ARG A 21 -10.79 1.16 0.64
C ARG A 21 -10.41 0.07 1.65
N ALA A 22 -9.12 -0.16 1.86
CA ALA A 22 -8.64 -1.11 2.84
C ALA A 22 -9.02 -0.72 4.28
N GLN A 23 -8.91 0.57 4.63
CA GLN A 23 -9.32 1.07 5.94
C GLN A 23 -10.82 0.83 6.17
N GLN A 24 -11.67 1.23 5.21
CA GLN A 24 -13.12 0.99 5.28
C GLN A 24 -13.47 -0.49 5.43
N HIS A 25 -12.76 -1.36 4.71
CA HIS A 25 -12.96 -2.81 4.80
C HIS A 25 -12.59 -3.34 6.19
N ILE A 26 -11.42 -2.95 6.71
CA ILE A 26 -10.91 -3.39 8.01
C ILE A 26 -11.81 -2.90 9.14
N ASP A 27 -12.33 -1.67 9.05
CA ASP A 27 -13.27 -1.12 10.03
C ASP A 27 -14.63 -1.83 9.98
N GLY A 28 -15.02 -2.37 8.82
CA GLY A 28 -16.25 -3.14 8.62
C GLY A 28 -16.15 -4.63 9.01
N LEU A 29 -14.98 -5.12 9.43
CA LEU A 29 -14.84 -6.50 9.91
C LEU A 29 -15.57 -6.68 11.25
N LEU A 30 -15.88 -7.94 11.61
CA LEU A 30 -16.56 -8.29 12.86
C LEU A 30 -15.63 -8.15 14.08
N LYS A 31 -15.12 -6.94 14.30
CA LYS A 31 -14.22 -6.55 15.37
C LYS A 31 -14.52 -5.11 15.81
N PRO A 32 -14.25 -4.73 17.05
CA PRO A 32 -14.20 -3.32 17.43
C PRO A 32 -13.14 -2.59 16.57
N PRO A 33 -13.42 -1.37 16.07
CA PRO A 33 -12.42 -0.58 15.34
C PRO A 33 -11.13 -0.42 16.14
N GLY A 34 -9.97 -0.64 15.50
CA GLY A 34 -8.66 -0.54 16.15
C GLY A 34 -8.27 -1.72 17.06
N SER A 35 -9.09 -2.77 17.19
CA SER A 35 -8.79 -3.89 18.08
C SER A 35 -7.56 -4.71 17.68
N LEU A 36 -7.18 -4.69 16.40
CA LEU A 36 -5.96 -5.35 15.89
C LEU A 36 -4.76 -4.39 15.85
N GLY A 37 -4.97 -3.12 16.21
CA GLY A 37 -3.93 -2.09 16.35
C GLY A 37 -2.99 -2.01 15.15
N ARG A 38 -1.71 -2.32 15.37
CA ARG A 38 -0.65 -2.22 14.35
C ARG A 38 -0.90 -3.11 13.11
N LEU A 39 -1.63 -4.20 13.27
CA LEU A 39 -1.96 -5.09 12.15
C LEU A 39 -2.91 -4.40 11.15
N GLU A 40 -3.82 -3.55 11.63
CA GLU A 40 -4.74 -2.77 10.78
C GLU A 40 -3.94 -1.78 9.93
N THR A 41 -3.03 -1.05 10.57
CA THR A 41 -2.16 -0.08 9.89
C THR A 41 -1.25 -0.75 8.86
N LEU A 42 -0.71 -1.93 9.17
CA LEU A 42 0.10 -2.71 8.22
C LEU A 42 -0.73 -3.18 7.02
N ALA A 43 -1.94 -3.67 7.24
CA ALA A 43 -2.82 -4.11 6.17
C ALA A 43 -3.20 -2.95 5.22
N VAL A 44 -3.48 -1.76 5.76
CA VAL A 44 -3.71 -0.55 4.97
C VAL A 44 -2.46 -0.14 4.18
N GLN A 45 -1.28 -0.17 4.80
CA GLN A 45 -0.03 0.15 4.13
C GLN A 45 0.25 -0.80 2.96
N LEU A 46 0.03 -2.11 3.16
CA LEU A 46 0.20 -3.12 2.12
C LEU A 46 -0.78 -2.93 0.96
N ALA A 47 -2.04 -2.58 1.24
CA ALA A 47 -3.02 -2.28 0.21
C ALA A 47 -2.64 -1.07 -0.64
N GLY A 48 -1.93 -0.10 -0.05
CA GLY A 48 -1.40 1.06 -0.75
C GLY A 48 -0.14 0.81 -1.54
N MET A 49 0.52 -0.36 -1.45
CA MET A 49 1.74 -0.62 -2.21
C MET A 49 1.38 -0.94 -3.66
N PRO A 50 1.72 -0.08 -4.63
CA PRO A 50 1.53 -0.41 -6.03
C PRO A 50 2.39 -1.63 -6.39
N VAL A 51 1.81 -2.57 -7.13
CA VAL A 51 2.57 -3.69 -7.69
C VAL A 51 3.63 -3.11 -8.62
N LEU A 52 4.90 -3.22 -8.21
CA LEU A 52 6.04 -3.04 -9.09
C LEU A 52 5.96 -4.14 -10.14
N THR A 53 5.38 -3.83 -11.29
CA THR A 53 5.49 -4.67 -12.47
C THR A 53 6.94 -4.61 -12.91
N VAL A 54 7.76 -5.51 -12.39
CA VAL A 54 9.10 -5.76 -12.92
C VAL A 54 8.88 -6.22 -14.35
N ARG A 55 9.07 -5.32 -15.32
CA ARG A 55 9.11 -5.68 -16.74
C ARG A 55 10.20 -6.74 -16.89
N ARG A 56 9.79 -8.01 -16.94
CA ARG A 56 10.67 -9.08 -17.38
C ARG A 56 11.04 -8.76 -18.82
N ARG A 57 12.28 -8.32 -19.02
CA ARG A 57 12.90 -8.32 -20.35
C ARG A 57 13.29 -9.75 -20.71
#